data_AF-A4N4Q1-F1
#
_entry.id   AF-A4N4Q1-F1
#
_cell.length_a   1.000
_cell.length_b   1.000
_cell.length_c   1.000
_cell.angle_alpha   90.00
_cell.angle_beta   90.00
_cell.angle_gamma   90.00
#
_symmetry.space_group_name_H-M   'P 1'
#
loop_
_entity.id
_entity.type
_entity.pdbx_description
1 polymer ?
#
loop_
_entity_poly.entity_id
_entity_poly.type
_entity_poly.pdbx_seq_one_letter_code
_entity_poly.pdbx_strand_id
1 'polypeptide(L)'
;MYFNSKGIANFTKKDIESLQYSFQDLKLHKKYHQSNKDSVNFWRCKVVGPRKTSQLIGYLVDKTDYFFGSKIPIDNLHLSLIEENYNE
;
A
#
# COMPACT_ATOMS: atom_id res chain seq x y z
N MET A 1 -8.52 -6.85 9.22
CA MET A 1 -8.80 -6.23 7.90
C MET A 1 -10.20 -5.61 7.92
N TYR A 2 -10.46 -4.60 7.07
CA TYR A 2 -11.62 -3.71 7.13
C TYR A 2 -12.97 -4.42 7.33
N PHE A 3 -13.32 -5.41 6.50
CA PHE A 3 -14.59 -6.14 6.61
C PHE A 3 -14.77 -6.81 7.98
N ASN A 4 -13.73 -7.50 8.49
CA ASN A 4 -13.79 -8.12 9.81
C ASN A 4 -14.02 -7.07 10.93
N SER A 5 -13.42 -5.88 10.81
CA SER A 5 -13.65 -4.80 11.80
C SER A 5 -15.08 -4.23 11.75
N LYS A 6 -15.81 -4.48 10.67
CA LYS A 6 -17.23 -4.14 10.52
C LYS A 6 -18.17 -5.31 10.84
N GLY A 7 -17.64 -6.44 11.32
CA GLY A 7 -18.45 -7.64 11.58
C GLY A 7 -18.94 -8.34 10.31
N ILE A 8 -18.41 -7.98 9.13
CA ILE A 8 -18.77 -8.58 7.85
C ILE A 8 -17.85 -9.78 7.64
N ALA A 9 -18.36 -10.98 7.91
CA ALA A 9 -17.60 -12.24 7.78
C ALA A 9 -17.61 -12.81 6.36
N ASN A 10 -18.65 -12.52 5.58
CA ASN A 10 -18.82 -13.02 4.22
C ASN A 10 -18.72 -11.85 3.23
N PHE A 11 -17.60 -11.77 2.52
CA PHE A 11 -17.38 -10.82 1.45
C PHE A 11 -16.82 -11.54 0.22
N THR A 12 -17.20 -11.05 -0.95
CA THR A 12 -16.75 -11.58 -2.23
C THR A 12 -15.50 -10.83 -2.72
N LYS A 13 -14.86 -11.36 -3.77
CA LYS A 13 -13.80 -10.65 -4.48
C LYS A 13 -14.27 -9.27 -4.98
N LYS A 14 -15.50 -9.18 -5.48
CA LYS A 14 -16.08 -7.93 -6.00
C LYS A 14 -16.24 -6.88 -4.90
N ASP A 15 -16.57 -7.29 -3.68
CA ASP A 15 -16.68 -6.36 -2.55
C ASP A 15 -15.31 -5.76 -2.18
N ILE A 16 -14.26 -6.58 -2.23
CA ILE A 16 -12.88 -6.12 -2.02
C ILE A 16 -12.46 -5.15 -3.12
N GLU A 17 -12.72 -5.49 -4.39
CA GLU A 17 -12.40 -4.63 -5.54
C GLU A 17 -13.15 -3.29 -5.46
N SER A 18 -14.45 -3.32 -5.10
CA SER A 18 -15.27 -2.12 -4.92
C SER A 18 -14.74 -1.21 -3.80
N LEU A 19 -14.39 -1.79 -2.65
CA LEU A 19 -13.77 -1.07 -1.54
C LEU A 19 -12.42 -0.46 -1.96
N GLN A 20 -11.65 -1.20 -2.74
CA GLN A 20 -10.36 -0.78 -3.24
C GLN A 20 -10.47 0.42 -4.20
N TYR A 21 -11.42 0.40 -5.15
CA TYR A 21 -11.69 1.56 -6.01
C TYR A 21 -12.19 2.76 -5.22
N SER A 22 -13.09 2.53 -4.26
CA SER A 22 -13.58 3.59 -3.37
C SER A 22 -12.43 4.27 -2.61
N PHE A 23 -11.41 3.52 -2.17
CA PHE A 23 -10.19 4.08 -1.57
C PHE A 23 -9.36 4.88 -2.59
N GLN A 24 -9.20 4.37 -3.82
CA GLN A 24 -8.45 5.06 -4.87
C GLN A 24 -9.08 6.41 -5.24
N ASP A 25 -10.41 6.52 -5.21
CA ASP A 25 -11.14 7.76 -5.49
C ASP A 25 -10.86 8.86 -4.46
N LEU A 26 -10.49 8.50 -3.23
CA LEU A 26 -10.08 9.46 -2.20
C LEU A 26 -8.72 10.10 -2.50
N LYS A 27 -7.93 9.53 -3.44
CA LYS A 27 -6.61 10.02 -3.86
C LYS A 27 -5.64 10.26 -2.70
N LEU A 28 -5.73 9.43 -1.65
CA LEU A 28 -4.86 9.52 -0.47
C LEU A 28 -3.53 8.79 -0.67
N HIS A 29 -3.44 7.88 -1.64
CA HIS A 29 -2.22 7.15 -1.96
C HIS A 29 -1.29 7.95 -2.89
N LYS A 30 0.01 7.74 -2.73
CA LYS A 30 1.02 8.23 -3.67
C LYS A 30 0.93 7.44 -4.96
N LYS A 31 1.04 8.16 -6.07
CA LYS A 31 1.19 7.57 -7.40
C LYS A 31 2.68 7.47 -7.72
N TYR A 32 3.05 6.37 -8.37
CA TYR A 32 4.35 6.20 -8.97
C TYR A 32 4.24 6.57 -10.45
N HIS A 33 5.03 7.55 -10.91
CA HIS A 33 5.06 7.96 -12.31
C HIS A 33 6.04 7.08 -13.09
N GLN A 34 5.59 6.54 -14.20
CA GLN A 34 6.40 5.75 -15.13
C GLN A 34 7.04 6.65 -16.19
N SER A 35 8.05 6.13 -16.89
CA SER A 35 8.79 6.84 -17.95
C SER A 35 7.91 7.29 -19.12
N ASN A 36 6.82 6.58 -19.39
CA ASN A 36 5.85 6.86 -20.45
C ASN A 36 4.80 7.92 -20.07
N LYS A 37 5.02 8.72 -19.01
CA LYS A 37 4.03 9.67 -18.42
C LYS A 37 2.79 9.02 -17.81
N ASP A 38 2.75 7.69 -17.72
CA ASP A 38 1.68 6.99 -17.01
C ASP A 38 1.95 7.02 -15.49
N SER A 39 0.97 6.61 -14.70
CA SER A 39 1.12 6.46 -13.27
C SER A 39 0.42 5.21 -12.76
N VAL A 40 1.07 4.50 -11.84
CA VAL A 40 0.48 3.35 -11.15
C VAL A 40 0.25 3.68 -9.68
N ASN A 41 -0.80 3.07 -9.13
CA ASN A 41 -1.21 3.28 -7.74
C ASN A 41 -0.51 2.32 -6.75
N PHE A 42 0.08 1.23 -7.26
CA PHE A 42 0.64 0.17 -6.44
C PHE A 42 2.16 0.25 -6.38
N TRP A 43 2.67 0.14 -5.16
CA TRP A 43 4.09 0.11 -4.84
C TRP A 43 4.49 -1.31 -4.44
N ARG A 44 5.71 -1.68 -4.79
CA ARG A 44 6.34 -2.93 -4.35
C ARG A 44 7.26 -2.64 -3.17
N CYS A 45 7.18 -3.48 -2.14
CA CYS A 45 8.10 -3.46 -1.02
C CYS A 45 8.77 -4.82 -0.86
N LYS A 46 10.03 -4.81 -0.45
CA LYS A 46 10.77 -5.99 -0.01
C LYS A 46 10.55 -6.15 1.49
N VAL A 47 10.22 -7.37 1.91
CA VAL A 47 10.14 -7.77 3.32
C VAL A 47 11.32 -8.67 3.62
N VAL A 48 12.23 -8.23 4.50
CA VAL A 48 13.46 -8.95 4.84
C VAL A 48 13.32 -9.56 6.23
N GLY A 49 13.09 -10.87 6.26
CA GLY A 49 13.16 -11.66 7.49
C GLY A 49 14.54 -12.31 7.67
N PRO A 50 14.83 -12.87 8.86
CA PRO A 50 16.15 -13.46 9.16
C PRO A 50 16.57 -14.61 8.22
N ARG A 51 15.60 -15.35 7.67
CA ARG A 51 15.84 -16.54 6.85
C ARG A 51 15.33 -16.42 5.41
N LYS A 52 14.45 -15.45 5.14
CA LYS A 52 13.77 -15.32 3.85
C LYS A 52 13.47 -13.87 3.55
N THR A 53 13.54 -13.56 2.26
CA THR A 53 13.02 -12.33 1.70
C THR A 53 11.74 -12.64 0.94
N SER A 54 10.73 -11.77 1.05
CA SER A 54 9.53 -11.80 0.21
C SER A 54 9.20 -10.42 -0.32
N GLN A 55 8.16 -10.31 -1.16
CA GLN A 55 7.64 -9.05 -1.66
C GLN A 55 6.19 -8.84 -1.23
N LEU A 56 5.81 -7.58 -1.04
CA LEU A 56 4.44 -7.14 -0.84
C LEU A 56 4.11 -6.06 -1.86
N ILE A 57 2.83 -6.03 -2.27
CA ILE A 57 2.29 -5.01 -3.16
C ILE A 57 1.16 -4.30 -2.42
N GLY A 58 1.15 -2.97 -2.45
CA GLY A 58 0.12 -2.19 -1.78
C GLY A 58 0.15 -0.72 -2.15
N TYR A 59 -0.62 0.09 -1.43
CA TYR A 59 -0.60 1.53 -1.56
C TYR A 59 0.44 2.14 -0.62
N LEU A 60 1.15 3.16 -1.10
CA LEU A 60 1.99 4.01 -0.25
C LEU A 60 1.18 5.26 0.12
N VAL A 61 1.09 5.60 1.41
CA VAL A 61 0.36 6.78 1.90
C VAL A 61 1.33 7.63 2.70
N ASP A 62 1.49 8.89 2.30
CA ASP A 62 2.47 9.83 2.87
C ASP A 62 2.01 10.36 4.24
N LYS A 63 0.70 10.55 4.38
CA LYS A 63 0.05 11.13 5.55
C LYS A 63 -0.29 10.03 6.57
N THR A 64 0.61 9.83 7.51
CA THR A 64 0.51 8.80 8.56
C THR A 64 -0.55 9.13 9.62
N ASP A 65 -0.93 10.40 9.75
CA ASP A 65 -1.94 10.90 10.67
C ASP A 65 -3.35 10.32 10.40
N TYR A 66 -3.65 9.94 9.15
CA TYR A 66 -4.87 9.20 8.82
C TYR A 66 -5.01 7.88 9.57
N PHE A 67 -3.89 7.26 9.97
CA PHE A 67 -3.88 5.95 10.64
C PHE A 67 -3.48 6.05 12.12
N PHE A 68 -2.56 6.96 12.45
CA PHE A 68 -1.92 7.02 13.76
C PHE A 68 -2.22 8.31 14.53
N GLY A 69 -3.01 9.24 13.97
CA GLY A 69 -3.28 10.54 14.59
C GLY A 69 -2.00 11.35 14.78
N SER A 70 -1.77 11.89 15.97
CA SER A 70 -0.56 12.64 16.30
C SER A 70 0.67 11.78 16.61
N LYS A 71 0.55 10.45 16.57
CA LYS A 71 1.66 9.54 16.85
C LYS A 71 2.51 9.35 15.60
N ILE A 72 3.82 9.52 15.74
CA ILE A 72 4.78 9.22 14.68
C ILE A 72 5.29 7.79 14.90
N PRO A 73 4.89 6.81 14.06
CA PRO A 73 5.42 5.46 14.15
C PRO A 73 6.91 5.45 13.77
N ILE A 74 7.67 4.51 14.33
CA ILE A 74 9.02 4.23 13.86
C ILE A 74 8.97 3.44 12.54
N ASP A 75 9.95 3.65 11.69
CA ASP A 75 10.07 2.91 10.44
C ASP A 75 10.27 1.42 10.69
N ASN A 76 9.67 0.60 9.82
CA ASN A 76 9.80 -0.85 9.91
C ASN A 76 11.17 -1.27 9.34
N LEU A 77 12.07 -1.73 10.21
CA LEU A 77 13.43 -2.17 9.86
C LEU A 77 13.49 -3.38 8.91
N HIS A 78 12.37 -4.08 8.73
CA HIS A 78 12.27 -5.24 7.86
C HIS A 78 11.55 -4.94 6.53
N LEU A 79 11.14 -3.70 6.29
CA LEU A 79 10.42 -3.29 5.10
C LEU A 79 11.21 -2.21 4.35
N SER A 80 11.48 -2.42 3.08
CA SER A 80 12.08 -1.41 2.22
C SER A 80 11.25 -1.26 0.94
N LEU A 81 10.99 -0.02 0.53
CA LEU A 81 10.36 0.27 -0.76
C LEU A 81 11.30 -0.20 -1.88
N ILE A 82 10.75 -0.85 -2.91
CA ILE A 82 11.50 -1.17 -4.12
C ILE A 82 11.29 0.00 -5.06
N GLU A 83 12.24 0.93 -5.05
CA GLU A 83 12.34 1.95 -6.08
C GLU A 83 12.88 1.27 -7.34
N GLU A 84 12.04 1.08 -8.34
CA GLU A 84 12.52 0.67 -9.66
C GLU A 84 13.19 1.90 -10.27
N ASN A 85 14.52 1.98 -10.08
CA ASN A 85 15.33 2.97 -10.76
C ASN A 85 15.03 2.93 -12.25
N TYR A 86 14.83 4.11 -12.82
CA TYR A 86 14.90 4.34 -14.27
C TYR A 86 16.25 3.81 -14.74
N ASN A 87 16.28 2.58 -15.25
CA ASN A 87 17.31 2.23 -16.21
C ASN A 87 16.90 2.95 -17.49
N GLU A 88 17.64 4.03 -17.79
CA GLU A 88 17.69 4.65 -19.11
C GLU A 88 17.92 3.61 -20.21
#